data_AF-A0AAD7H3H3-F1
#
_entry.id   AF-A0AAD7H3H3-F1
#
_cell.length_a   1.000
_cell.length_b   1.000
_cell.length_c   1.000
_cell.angle_alpha   90.00
_cell.angle_beta   90.00
_cell.angle_gamma   90.00
#
_symmetry.space_group_name_H-M   'P 1'
#
loop_
_entity.id
_entity.type
_entity.pdbx_description
1 polymer ?
#
loop_
_entity_poly.entity_id
_entity_poly.type
_entity_poly.pdbx_seq_one_letter_code
_entity_poly.pdbx_strand_id
1 'polypeptide(L)'
;KEKCAGILWGMLSKDVKPLVKQHEDDPTALWEALEAIFAPRKAGARFNAYRTLTSIHLREDESLLSLTGRVSTAMRHLKDSRTTSFTLDNADEELQAVVLLMALPDE
;
A
#
# COMPACT_ATOMS: atom_id res chain seq x y z
N LYS A 1 28.42 2.39 7.59
CA LYS A 1 27.05 2.52 8.12
C LYS A 1 26.73 3.99 8.41
N GLU A 2 27.54 4.67 9.21
CA GLU A 2 27.42 6.13 9.48
C GLU A 2 27.32 7.00 8.23
N LYS A 3 28.12 6.71 7.18
CA LYS A 3 28.08 7.47 5.92
C LYS A 3 26.74 7.40 5.19
N CYS A 4 26.01 6.28 5.30
CA CYS A 4 24.68 6.14 4.70
C CYS A 4 23.61 6.85 5.54
N ALA A 5 23.71 6.76 6.87
CA ALA A 5 22.79 7.44 7.78
C ALA A 5 22.83 8.95 7.59
N GLY A 6 24.04 9.53 7.49
CA GLY A 6 24.22 10.97 7.26
C GLY A 6 23.70 11.44 5.90
N ILE A 7 23.79 10.61 4.85
CA ILE A 7 23.23 10.95 3.52
C ILE A 7 21.70 10.92 3.56
N LEU A 8 21.10 9.86 4.13
CA LEU A 8 19.66 9.73 4.29
C LEU A 8 19.09 10.89 5.14
N TRP A 9 19.70 11.17 6.28
CA TRP A 9 19.32 12.28 7.16
C TRP A 9 19.47 13.65 6.49
N GLY A 10 20.48 13.82 5.64
CA GLY A 10 20.69 15.02 4.84
C GLY A 10 19.59 15.28 3.82
N MET A 11 18.96 14.22 3.29
CA MET A 11 17.87 14.31 2.31
C MET A 11 16.50 14.62 2.93
N LEU A 12 16.33 14.41 4.24
CA LEU A 12 15.05 14.67 4.92
C LEU A 12 14.74 16.16 5.04
N SER A 13 13.49 16.54 4.78
CA SER A 13 13.00 17.90 5.03
C SER A 13 12.93 18.20 6.53
N LYS A 14 12.99 19.49 6.89
CA LYS A 14 13.03 19.94 8.29
C LYS A 14 11.83 19.48 9.11
N ASP A 15 10.69 19.27 8.47
CA ASP A 15 9.43 18.86 9.13
C ASP A 15 9.39 17.34 9.42
N VAL A 16 10.20 16.55 8.70
CA VAL A 16 10.26 15.09 8.86
C VAL A 16 11.31 14.68 9.88
N LYS A 17 12.41 15.45 10.01
CA LYS A 17 13.50 15.15 10.95
C LYS A 17 13.05 14.93 12.41
N PRO A 18 12.14 15.74 12.99
CA PRO A 18 11.66 15.51 14.35
C PRO A 18 10.95 14.15 14.54
N LEU A 19 10.35 13.60 13.49
CA LEU A 19 9.56 12.37 13.54
C LEU A 19 10.41 11.09 13.59
N VAL A 20 11.65 11.16 13.08
CA VAL A 20 12.55 10.01 12.96
C VAL A 20 13.91 10.22 13.64
N LYS A 21 14.05 11.29 14.44
CA LYS A 21 15.29 11.69 15.12
C LYS A 21 15.91 10.60 15.97
N GLN A 22 15.08 9.77 16.61
CA GLN A 22 15.55 8.65 17.44
C GLN A 22 16.30 7.55 16.64
N HIS A 23 16.27 7.61 15.31
CA HIS A 23 16.91 6.65 14.40
C HIS A 23 17.99 7.30 13.52
N GLU A 24 18.45 8.52 13.83
CA GLU A 24 19.39 9.30 13.00
C GLU A 24 20.69 8.55 12.67
N ASP A 25 21.18 7.72 13.59
CA ASP A 25 22.48 7.03 13.47
C ASP A 25 22.40 5.64 12.82
N ASP A 26 21.20 5.08 12.66
CA ASP A 26 20.99 3.78 12.04
C ASP A 26 20.20 3.94 10.72
N PRO A 27 20.86 3.77 9.56
CA PRO A 27 20.20 3.97 8.27
C PRO A 27 19.07 2.96 8.01
N THR A 28 19.11 1.77 8.59
CA THR A 28 18.06 0.77 8.42
C THR A 28 16.84 1.14 9.26
N ALA A 29 17.05 1.44 10.55
CA ALA A 29 15.97 1.87 11.42
C ALA A 29 15.34 3.21 10.98
N LEU A 30 16.16 4.13 10.43
CA LEU A 30 15.69 5.38 9.83
C LEU A 30 14.76 5.13 8.65
N TRP A 31 15.13 4.21 7.76
CA TRP A 31 14.31 3.84 6.61
C TRP A 31 13.00 3.15 7.03
N GLU A 32 13.05 2.21 7.97
CA GLU A 32 11.86 1.52 8.48
C GLU A 32 10.87 2.49 9.16
N ALA A 33 11.37 3.46 9.92
CA ALA A 33 10.53 4.50 10.53
C ALA A 33 9.88 5.41 9.47
N LEU A 34 10.62 5.77 8.42
CA LEU A 34 10.08 6.53 7.28
C LEU A 34 9.02 5.72 6.52
N GLU A 35 9.27 4.43 6.27
CA GLU A 35 8.29 3.52 5.67
C GLU A 35 7.03 3.44 6.54
N ALA A 36 7.17 3.32 7.86
CA ALA A 36 6.02 3.30 8.78
C ALA A 36 5.23 4.63 8.82
N ILE A 37 5.87 5.79 8.67
CA ILE A 37 5.20 7.10 8.72
C ILE A 37 4.53 7.45 7.39
N PHE A 38 5.24 7.26 6.28
CA PHE A 38 4.84 7.74 4.94
C PHE A 38 4.31 6.66 4.01
N ALA A 39 4.70 5.41 4.23
CA ALA A 39 4.15 4.25 3.54
C ALA A 39 3.57 3.22 4.53
N PRO A 40 2.84 3.64 5.58
CA PRO A 40 2.17 2.67 6.42
C PRO A 40 1.26 1.89 5.49
N ARG A 41 1.40 0.57 5.50
CA ARG A 41 0.53 -0.35 4.77
C ARG A 41 -0.87 -0.24 5.41
N LYS A 42 -1.51 0.91 5.21
CA LYS A 42 -2.74 1.39 5.84
C LYS A 42 -3.86 0.71 5.11
N ALA A 43 -4.80 0.20 5.89
CA ALA A 43 -6.05 -0.41 5.41
C ALA A 43 -6.70 0.40 4.26
N GLY A 44 -6.59 1.74 4.25
CA GLY A 44 -7.11 2.58 3.15
C GLY A 44 -6.46 2.34 1.77
N ALA A 45 -5.15 2.10 1.69
CA ALA A 45 -4.49 1.79 0.42
C ALA A 45 -4.90 0.39 -0.11
N ARG A 46 -5.04 -0.58 0.80
CA ARG A 46 -5.53 -1.93 0.46
C ARG A 46 -7.00 -1.91 0.06
N PHE A 47 -7.82 -1.15 0.78
CA PHE A 47 -9.22 -0.90 0.43
C PHE A 47 -9.35 -0.31 -0.98
N ASN A 48 -8.54 0.69 -1.32
CA ASN A 48 -8.53 1.26 -2.68
C ASN A 48 -8.09 0.24 -3.74
N ALA A 49 -7.14 -0.64 -3.42
CA ALA A 49 -6.73 -1.71 -4.33
C ALA A 49 -7.86 -2.73 -4.54
N TYR A 50 -8.58 -3.12 -3.48
CA TYR A 50 -9.78 -3.96 -3.57
C TYR A 50 -10.89 -3.28 -4.38
N ARG A 51 -11.22 -2.02 -4.09
CA ARG A 51 -12.21 -1.23 -4.84
C ARG A 51 -11.83 -1.11 -6.31
N THR A 52 -10.55 -0.90 -6.61
CA THR A 52 -10.06 -0.86 -8.00
C THR A 52 -10.30 -2.21 -8.68
N LEU A 53 -9.92 -3.32 -8.03
CA LEU A 53 -10.13 -4.67 -8.56
C LEU A 53 -11.62 -4.97 -8.82
N THR A 54 -12.51 -4.65 -7.88
CA THR A 54 -13.95 -4.93 -8.00
C THR A 54 -14.68 -3.98 -8.96
N SER A 55 -14.12 -2.79 -9.23
CA SER A 55 -14.67 -1.84 -10.20
C SER A 55 -14.37 -2.17 -11.67
N ILE A 56 -13.53 -3.19 -11.93
CA ILE A 56 -13.16 -3.54 -13.31
C ILE A 56 -14.36 -4.17 -14.01
N HIS A 57 -14.82 -3.48 -15.05
CA HIS A 57 -15.81 -3.98 -16.00
C HIS A 57 -15.22 -4.01 -17.41
N LEU A 58 -15.76 -4.92 -18.24
CA LEU A 58 -15.49 -4.97 -19.67
C LEU A 58 -15.96 -3.67 -20.31
N ARG A 59 -15.10 -3.04 -21.12
CA ARG A 59 -15.45 -1.84 -21.89
C ARG A 59 -15.97 -2.22 -23.28
N GLU A 60 -16.76 -1.36 -23.92
CA GLU A 60 -17.40 -1.63 -25.22
C GLU A 60 -16.40 -2.04 -26.31
N ASP A 61 -15.24 -1.38 -26.39
CA ASP A 61 -14.21 -1.62 -27.40
C ASP A 61 -13.00 -2.43 -26.87
N GLU A 62 -13.18 -3.17 -25.77
CA GLU A 62 -12.09 -3.91 -25.14
C GLU A 62 -12.11 -5.41 -25.48
N SER A 63 -10.94 -5.96 -25.81
CA SER A 63 -10.77 -7.40 -25.95
C SER A 63 -10.67 -8.11 -24.59
N LEU A 64 -11.09 -9.38 -24.53
CA LEU A 64 -10.96 -10.20 -23.32
C LEU A 64 -9.50 -10.33 -22.84
N LEU A 65 -8.53 -10.30 -23.76
CA LEU A 65 -7.11 -10.33 -23.41
C LEU A 65 -6.69 -9.04 -22.68
N SER A 66 -7.14 -7.88 -23.16
CA SER A 66 -6.91 -6.59 -22.48
C SER A 66 -7.56 -6.55 -21.10
N LEU A 67 -8.81 -7.02 -20.99
CA LEU A 67 -9.51 -7.13 -19.71
C LEU A 67 -8.74 -8.02 -18.72
N THR A 68 -8.29 -9.19 -19.16
CA THR A 68 -7.47 -10.12 -18.35
C THR A 68 -6.17 -9.46 -17.88
N GLY A 69 -5.55 -8.65 -18.75
CA GLY A 69 -4.37 -7.88 -18.40
C GLY A 69 -4.65 -6.87 -17.27
N ARG A 70 -5.74 -6.12 -17.35
CA ARG A 70 -6.15 -5.17 -16.30
C ARG A 70 -6.45 -5.85 -14.96
N VAL A 71 -7.20 -6.95 -14.99
CA VAL A 71 -7.49 -7.74 -13.78
C VAL A 71 -6.20 -8.26 -13.15
N SER A 72 -5.29 -8.80 -13.97
CA SER A 72 -4.00 -9.32 -13.50
C SER A 72 -3.13 -8.22 -12.88
N THR A 73 -3.08 -7.04 -13.51
CA THR A 73 -2.36 -5.87 -12.98
C THR A 73 -2.96 -5.39 -11.66
N ALA A 74 -4.30 -5.25 -11.57
CA ALA A 74 -4.96 -4.85 -10.33
C ALA A 74 -4.74 -5.86 -9.19
N MET A 75 -4.81 -7.16 -9.50
CA MET A 75 -4.52 -8.23 -8.54
C MET A 75 -3.07 -8.19 -8.06
N ARG A 76 -2.12 -7.90 -8.96
CA ARG A 76 -0.71 -7.70 -8.58
C ARG A 76 -0.55 -6.53 -7.63
N HIS A 77 -1.14 -5.37 -7.93
CA HIS A 77 -1.08 -4.21 -7.04
C HIS A 77 -1.70 -4.50 -5.66
N LEU A 78 -2.81 -5.24 -5.62
CA LEU A 78 -3.39 -5.69 -4.36
C LEU A 78 -2.40 -6.59 -3.59
N LYS A 79 -1.74 -7.54 -4.26
CA LYS A 79 -0.74 -8.41 -3.62
C LYS A 79 0.47 -7.62 -3.12
N ASP A 80 0.96 -6.65 -3.89
CA ASP A 80 2.10 -5.81 -3.53
C ASP A 80 1.80 -4.94 -2.29
N SER A 81 0.52 -4.66 -2.01
CA SER A 81 0.08 -3.90 -0.84
C SER A 81 0.05 -4.71 0.48
N ARG A 82 0.25 -6.04 0.41
CA ARG A 82 0.20 -6.94 1.56
C ARG A 82 1.48 -6.88 2.41
N THR A 83 1.37 -7.22 3.68
CA THR A 83 2.54 -7.46 4.54
C THR A 83 3.14 -8.83 4.25
N THR A 84 4.41 -9.05 4.61
CA THR A 84 5.03 -10.38 4.54
C THR A 84 4.37 -11.40 5.46
N SER A 85 3.64 -10.94 6.48
CA SER A 85 2.85 -11.75 7.40
C SER A 85 1.38 -11.93 6.99
N PHE A 86 0.99 -11.46 5.80
CA PHE A 86 -0.40 -11.49 5.36
C PHE A 86 -0.88 -12.92 5.11
N THR A 87 -1.90 -13.36 5.83
CA THR A 87 -2.46 -14.71 5.74
C THR A 87 -3.70 -14.77 4.85
N LEU A 88 -4.19 -15.98 4.59
CA LEU A 88 -5.48 -16.17 3.93
C LEU A 88 -6.64 -15.64 4.79
N ASP A 89 -6.59 -15.87 6.10
CA ASP A 89 -7.61 -15.34 7.05
C ASP A 89 -7.68 -13.81 6.98
N ASN A 90 -6.55 -13.11 6.88
CA ASN A 90 -6.55 -11.66 6.67
C ASN A 90 -7.21 -11.27 5.34
N ALA A 91 -7.07 -12.08 4.30
CA ALA A 91 -7.71 -11.84 3.01
C ALA A 91 -9.23 -11.96 3.09
N ASP A 92 -9.72 -12.96 3.83
CA ASP A 92 -11.15 -13.21 4.03
C ASP A 92 -11.79 -12.11 4.90
N GLU A 93 -11.12 -11.70 5.97
CA GLU A 93 -11.53 -10.56 6.82
C GLU A 93 -11.58 -9.25 6.02
N GLU A 94 -10.54 -8.95 5.23
CA GLU A 94 -10.50 -7.75 4.40
C GLU A 94 -11.57 -7.79 3.29
N LEU A 95 -11.80 -8.96 2.68
CA LEU A 95 -12.86 -9.13 1.68
C LEU A 95 -14.24 -8.87 2.28
N GLN A 96 -14.53 -9.41 3.47
CA GLN A 96 -15.78 -9.16 4.17
C GLN A 96 -15.99 -7.67 4.45
N ALA A 97 -14.96 -6.98 4.94
CA ALA A 97 -15.02 -5.54 5.22
C ALA A 97 -15.23 -4.71 3.94
N VAL A 98 -14.55 -5.05 2.84
CA VAL A 98 -14.72 -4.38 1.54
C VAL A 98 -16.13 -4.57 1.02
N VAL A 99 -16.67 -5.79 1.05
CA VAL A 99 -18.04 -6.07 0.61
C VAL A 99 -19.06 -5.31 1.45
N LEU A 100 -18.87 -5.25 2.76
CA LEU A 100 -19.73 -4.46 3.65
C LEU A 100 -19.71 -2.98 3.26
N LEU A 101 -18.53 -2.40 3.04
CA LEU A 101 -18.38 -0.99 2.65
C LEU A 101 -18.98 -0.70 1.26
N MET A 102 -18.89 -1.62 0.31
CA MET A 102 -19.53 -1.50 -1.01
C MET A 102 -21.06 -1.63 -0.96
N ALA A 103 -21.61 -2.25 0.10
CA ALA A 103 -23.04 -2.43 0.28
C ALA A 103 -23.72 -1.25 1.00
N LEU A 104 -22.94 -0.33 1.58
CA LEU A 104 -23.47 0.89 2.16
C LEU A 104 -23.89 1.86 1.05
N PRO A 105 -24.95 2.66 1.26
CA PRO A 105 -25.35 3.68 0.30
C PRO A 105 -24.21 4.70 0.11
N ASP A 106 -23.99 5.09 -1.14
CA ASP A 106 -23.29 6.32 -1.46
C ASP A 106 -24.17 7.46 -0.93
N GLU A 107 -23.73 8.19 0.10
CA GLU A 107 -24.49 9.32 0.67
C GLU A 107 -25.03 10.30 -0.39
#